data_AF-A0A8H4IKE4-F1
#
_entry.id   AF-A0A8H4IKE4-F1
#
_cell.length_a   1.000
_cell.length_b   1.000
_cell.length_c   1.000
_cell.angle_alpha   90.00
_cell.angle_beta   90.00
_cell.angle_gamma   90.00
#
_symmetry.space_group_name_H-M   'P 1'
#
loop_
_entity.id
_entity.type
_entity.pdbx_description
1 polymer ?
#
loop_
_entity_poly.entity_id
_entity_poly.type
_entity_poly.pdbx_seq_one_letter_code
_entity_poly.pdbx_strand_id
1 'polypeptide(L)'
;MSRPIRNATEAREFAPDKHNLVSFGGAGGQHAYAIADSLGIKRILIHSHSSVLSAYGIAHAQLQYEASEPLVGAFSKALLPAINAKIDALKKKVLDELSSQGASESSIMFDESLSLRYFGTDTNISISKPENEDYAAAFEAVHIREFAFQMSHQVVVDLVSGPALVIDNTQTILVERMYRAYFLSKHVVLEKYDSDLPMHALSLNHIDPIQLSVFAHRFMSIAKQMDIGGKGIISMMPDSRELWEEGLSVKSMKIVSQGEFLEDDVRAAFERAGSFPGCSPTRRIQDNISDLKAMTSSNQRGILLLRNLCKEFTLPVVHRYMGGIQANAEVAIRQFLIQVSKEHPQPLKAVYCFDDGTPIAVTITIDEERVNAIYDVAGTGPQVWGNYNCPISITYSTVIYTLRCLIDLDIPLNEGCLIPVDIRIPKGTILRPNPNAAICGSTPGSQRIIDVILRAYGRVAAFQGCANSFGWGMGGRDPATGKIVPGWNYGDSLGCGTGVGPTWHGEHVTQCHSTNTKNTDPEVIEKRTPVVVRKYATNRSTGGRGKFNGGDGCVREIEARRELRFSILSDRRVYKPYGLQGGGEGSVGRKFVFKWNEDHTALEKINVGGKAALVLQAGEIMQINTP
;
A
#
# COMPACT_ATOMS: atom_id res chain seq x y z
N MET A 1 28.31 -14.79 -6.64
CA MET A 1 27.22 -15.62 -7.20
C MET A 1 26.25 -16.16 -6.14
N SER A 2 26.67 -16.40 -4.89
CA SER A 2 25.75 -16.90 -3.84
C SER A 2 24.58 -15.97 -3.52
N ARG A 3 24.81 -14.64 -3.41
CA ARG A 3 23.75 -13.66 -3.09
C ARG A 3 22.59 -13.64 -4.10
N PRO A 4 22.82 -13.56 -5.43
CA PRO A 4 21.73 -13.69 -6.42
C PRO A 4 20.93 -14.99 -6.32
N ILE A 5 21.60 -16.13 -6.13
CA ILE A 5 20.94 -17.45 -6.01
C ILE A 5 20.09 -17.50 -4.74
N ARG A 6 20.63 -17.02 -3.62
CA ARG A 6 19.93 -16.87 -2.35
C ARG A 6 18.66 -16.04 -2.52
N ASN A 7 18.79 -14.82 -3.04
CA ASN A 7 17.67 -13.90 -3.24
C ASN A 7 16.59 -14.51 -4.14
N ALA A 8 16.94 -15.16 -5.25
CA ALA A 8 15.97 -15.77 -6.16
C ALA A 8 15.24 -16.97 -5.54
N THR A 9 15.92 -17.73 -4.68
CA THR A 9 15.35 -18.90 -4.00
C THR A 9 14.45 -18.48 -2.84
N GLU A 10 14.93 -17.55 -2.01
CA GLU A 10 14.20 -17.01 -0.86
C GLU A 10 13.02 -16.12 -1.28
N ALA A 11 13.10 -15.39 -2.40
CA ALA A 11 11.97 -14.65 -2.96
C ALA A 11 10.82 -15.55 -3.44
N ARG A 12 11.10 -16.83 -3.66
CA ARG A 12 10.09 -17.88 -3.92
C ARG A 12 9.77 -18.69 -2.66
N GLU A 13 10.22 -18.22 -1.49
CA GLU A 13 9.99 -18.80 -0.16
C GLU A 13 10.67 -20.17 0.07
N PHE A 14 11.72 -20.46 -0.68
CA PHE A 14 12.48 -21.71 -0.55
C PHE A 14 13.81 -21.51 0.19
N ALA A 15 14.22 -22.48 1.00
CA ALA A 15 15.51 -22.48 1.67
C ALA A 15 16.60 -23.07 0.75
N PRO A 16 17.72 -22.35 0.51
CA PRO A 16 18.78 -22.83 -0.39
C PRO A 16 19.35 -24.20 0.00
N ASP A 17 19.52 -24.51 1.30
CA ASP A 17 20.09 -25.78 1.80
C ASP A 17 19.24 -27.03 1.48
N LYS A 18 17.96 -26.84 1.14
CA LYS A 18 17.04 -27.91 0.73
C LYS A 18 17.15 -28.28 -0.75
N HIS A 19 17.96 -27.56 -1.51
CA HIS A 19 18.11 -27.75 -2.94
C HIS A 19 19.44 -28.43 -3.28
N ASN A 20 19.49 -29.05 -4.45
CA ASN A 20 20.76 -29.50 -5.05
C ASN A 20 21.27 -28.39 -5.98
N LEU A 21 22.58 -28.05 -5.91
CA LEU A 21 23.18 -27.08 -6.80
C LEU A 21 23.54 -27.76 -8.12
N VAL A 22 22.81 -27.48 -9.20
CA VAL A 22 23.22 -27.88 -10.55
C VAL A 22 24.17 -26.82 -11.09
N SER A 23 25.44 -27.18 -11.30
CA SER A 23 26.45 -26.26 -11.84
C SER A 23 26.83 -26.65 -13.26
N PHE A 24 26.75 -25.68 -14.18
CA PHE A 24 27.06 -25.84 -15.60
C PHE A 24 27.74 -24.57 -16.16
N GLY A 25 28.15 -24.62 -17.44
CA GLY A 25 28.98 -23.60 -18.09
C GLY A 25 30.48 -23.83 -17.87
N GLY A 26 31.32 -23.26 -18.75
CA GLY A 26 32.77 -23.54 -18.77
C GLY A 26 33.52 -23.22 -17.48
N ALA A 27 33.03 -22.25 -16.69
CA ALA A 27 33.60 -21.87 -15.39
C ALA A 27 32.76 -22.34 -14.18
N GLY A 28 31.56 -22.90 -14.40
CA GLY A 28 30.62 -23.22 -13.33
C GLY A 28 31.18 -24.23 -12.32
N GLY A 29 31.86 -25.26 -12.81
CA GLY A 29 32.48 -26.28 -11.97
C GLY A 29 33.58 -25.74 -11.05
N GLN A 30 34.29 -24.68 -11.48
CA GLN A 30 35.42 -24.10 -10.73
C GLN A 30 34.98 -23.40 -9.43
N HIS A 31 33.73 -22.93 -9.39
CA HIS A 31 33.18 -22.15 -8.26
C HIS A 31 32.04 -22.86 -7.52
N ALA A 32 31.59 -24.02 -8.00
CA ALA A 32 30.41 -24.71 -7.48
C ALA A 32 30.51 -25.04 -5.99
N TYR A 33 31.69 -25.49 -5.53
CA TYR A 33 31.93 -25.81 -4.13
C TYR A 33 31.74 -24.59 -3.22
N ALA A 34 32.45 -23.49 -3.51
CA ALA A 34 32.39 -22.27 -2.69
C ALA A 34 30.98 -21.66 -2.67
N ILE A 35 30.23 -21.77 -3.77
CA ILE A 35 28.84 -21.32 -3.86
C ILE A 35 27.93 -22.21 -3.01
N ALA A 36 28.05 -23.54 -3.12
CA ALA A 36 27.23 -24.48 -2.36
C ALA A 36 27.47 -24.36 -0.85
N ASP A 37 28.73 -24.26 -0.43
CA ASP A 37 29.14 -24.09 0.96
C ASP A 37 28.55 -22.80 1.56
N SER A 38 28.70 -21.68 0.85
CA SER A 38 28.12 -20.39 1.23
C SER A 38 26.57 -20.39 1.31
N LEU A 39 25.91 -21.32 0.63
CA LEU A 39 24.45 -21.46 0.60
C LEU A 39 23.94 -22.59 1.51
N GLY A 40 24.83 -23.37 2.14
CA GLY A 40 24.46 -24.56 2.93
C GLY A 40 23.95 -25.74 2.08
N ILE A 41 24.18 -25.73 0.77
CA ILE A 41 23.73 -26.79 -0.15
C ILE A 41 24.61 -28.02 0.00
N LYS A 42 23.99 -29.15 0.33
CA LYS A 42 24.70 -30.41 0.63
C LYS A 42 25.14 -31.21 -0.59
N ARG A 43 24.54 -30.96 -1.76
CA ARG A 43 24.77 -31.77 -2.97
C ARG A 43 24.92 -30.88 -4.19
N ILE A 44 26.03 -31.08 -4.89
CA ILE A 44 26.35 -30.42 -6.16
C ILE A 44 26.22 -31.46 -7.26
N LEU A 45 25.47 -31.13 -8.31
CA LEU A 45 25.31 -31.94 -9.51
C LEU A 45 26.05 -31.23 -10.64
N ILE A 46 27.11 -31.85 -11.16
CA ILE A 46 27.85 -31.36 -12.32
C ILE A 46 27.70 -32.41 -13.41
N HIS A 47 27.01 -32.05 -14.49
CA HIS A 47 26.85 -32.93 -15.63
C HIS A 47 28.19 -33.11 -16.36
N SER A 48 28.45 -34.29 -16.93
CA SER A 48 29.67 -34.57 -17.71
C SER A 48 29.84 -33.61 -18.89
N HIS A 49 28.73 -33.14 -19.45
CA HIS A 49 28.68 -32.14 -20.52
C HIS A 49 28.42 -30.70 -20.02
N SER A 50 28.74 -30.39 -18.76
CA SER A 50 28.47 -29.08 -18.13
C SER A 50 28.94 -27.88 -18.96
N SER A 51 30.08 -27.96 -19.63
CA SER A 51 30.61 -26.89 -20.49
C SER A 51 29.78 -26.59 -21.74
N VAL A 52 28.94 -27.53 -22.19
CA VAL A 52 28.10 -27.44 -23.40
C VAL A 52 26.63 -27.67 -23.10
N LEU A 53 26.22 -27.66 -21.83
CA LEU A 53 24.85 -28.02 -21.41
C LEU A 53 23.80 -27.06 -21.99
N SER A 54 24.16 -25.79 -22.22
CA SER A 54 23.28 -24.84 -22.93
C SER A 54 23.04 -25.26 -24.38
N ALA A 55 24.09 -25.70 -25.09
CA ALA A 55 23.95 -26.22 -26.46
C ALA A 55 23.15 -27.53 -26.48
N TYR A 56 23.35 -28.40 -25.47
CA TYR A 56 22.55 -29.60 -25.29
C TYR A 56 21.07 -29.29 -25.04
N GLY A 57 20.77 -28.30 -24.21
CA GLY A 57 19.41 -27.82 -23.95
C GLY A 57 18.76 -27.23 -25.19
N ILE A 58 19.49 -26.44 -25.98
CA ILE A 58 19.02 -25.93 -27.27
C ILE A 58 18.71 -27.08 -28.23
N ALA A 59 19.55 -28.12 -28.27
CA ALA A 59 19.33 -29.29 -29.13
C ALA A 59 18.13 -30.16 -28.71
N HIS A 60 17.70 -30.09 -27.44
CA HIS A 60 16.53 -30.83 -26.91
C HIS A 60 15.29 -29.95 -26.72
N ALA A 61 15.39 -28.65 -26.98
CA ALA A 61 14.26 -27.75 -26.88
C ALA A 61 13.21 -28.19 -27.91
N GLN A 62 11.96 -28.33 -27.45
CA GLN A 62 10.85 -28.54 -28.37
C GLN A 62 10.72 -27.29 -29.24
N LEU A 63 10.48 -27.50 -30.54
CA LEU A 63 10.18 -26.41 -31.45
C LEU A 63 8.86 -25.77 -31.00
N GLN A 64 8.94 -24.51 -30.56
CA GLN A 64 7.80 -23.73 -30.14
C GLN A 64 7.83 -22.40 -30.89
N TYR A 65 6.67 -22.01 -31.42
CA TYR A 65 6.50 -20.71 -32.05
C TYR A 65 5.17 -20.11 -31.61
N GLU A 66 5.22 -18.86 -31.16
CA GLU A 66 4.07 -18.10 -30.70
C GLU A 66 3.81 -16.97 -31.69
N ALA A 67 2.56 -16.84 -32.13
CA ALA A 67 2.11 -15.75 -32.97
C ALA A 67 0.83 -15.15 -32.38
N SER A 68 0.73 -13.83 -32.43
CA SER A 68 -0.43 -13.09 -31.95
C SER A 68 -0.81 -12.00 -32.96
N GLU A 69 -2.11 -11.67 -33.00
CA GLU A 69 -2.65 -10.59 -33.81
C GLU A 69 -3.62 -9.71 -33.02
N PRO A 70 -3.64 -8.38 -33.28
CA PRO A 70 -4.68 -7.51 -32.74
C PRO A 70 -6.07 -7.95 -33.17
N LEU A 71 -6.99 -7.89 -32.22
CA LEU A 71 -8.41 -7.81 -32.48
C LEU A 71 -9.03 -6.85 -31.46
N VAL A 72 -9.92 -5.99 -31.93
CA VAL A 72 -10.62 -4.99 -31.11
C VAL A 72 -12.11 -5.18 -31.29
N GLY A 73 -12.83 -5.33 -30.19
CA GLY A 73 -14.29 -5.37 -30.22
C GLY A 73 -14.88 -5.84 -28.90
N ALA A 74 -16.15 -5.48 -28.68
CA ALA A 74 -16.96 -6.13 -27.66
C ALA A 74 -17.12 -7.61 -28.02
N PHE A 75 -16.69 -8.49 -27.12
CA PHE A 75 -16.83 -9.91 -27.36
C PHE A 75 -18.31 -10.27 -27.47
N SER A 76 -18.65 -10.96 -28.55
CA SER A 76 -19.97 -11.53 -28.79
C SER A 76 -19.83 -12.73 -29.71
N LYS A 77 -20.83 -13.62 -29.74
CA LYS A 77 -20.83 -14.75 -30.68
C LYS A 77 -20.78 -14.31 -32.15
N ALA A 78 -21.21 -13.08 -32.46
CA ALA A 78 -21.11 -12.50 -33.79
C ALA A 78 -19.66 -12.14 -34.19
N LEU A 79 -18.74 -11.99 -33.23
CA LEU A 79 -17.33 -11.72 -33.48
C LEU A 79 -16.51 -13.00 -33.70
N LEU A 80 -17.04 -14.17 -33.33
CA LEU A 80 -16.35 -15.47 -33.45
C LEU A 80 -15.86 -15.78 -34.87
N PRO A 81 -16.62 -15.52 -35.97
CA PRO A 81 -16.10 -15.77 -37.32
C PRO A 81 -14.84 -14.94 -37.64
N ALA A 82 -14.79 -13.69 -37.19
CA ALA A 82 -13.62 -12.82 -37.38
C ALA A 82 -12.43 -13.25 -36.52
N ILE A 83 -12.70 -13.70 -35.29
CA ILE A 83 -11.70 -14.30 -34.39
C ILE A 83 -11.11 -15.56 -35.03
N ASN A 84 -11.95 -16.50 -35.46
CA ASN A 84 -11.54 -17.76 -36.04
C ASN A 84 -10.73 -17.56 -37.32
N ALA A 85 -11.12 -16.63 -38.20
CA ALA A 85 -10.34 -16.30 -39.39
C ALA A 85 -8.91 -15.80 -39.05
N LYS A 86 -8.76 -15.00 -38.00
CA LYS A 86 -7.44 -14.55 -37.51
C LYS A 86 -6.65 -15.69 -36.86
N ILE A 87 -7.30 -16.52 -36.04
CA ILE A 87 -6.67 -17.69 -35.44
C ILE A 87 -6.18 -18.65 -36.52
N ASP A 88 -6.96 -18.90 -37.58
CA ASP A 88 -6.56 -19.77 -38.69
C ASP A 88 -5.36 -19.18 -39.46
N ALA A 89 -5.32 -17.87 -39.66
CA ALA A 89 -4.15 -17.19 -40.23
C ALA A 89 -2.90 -17.32 -39.33
N LEU A 90 -3.06 -17.16 -38.01
CA LEU A 90 -2.00 -17.37 -37.03
C LEU A 90 -1.51 -18.82 -37.00
N LYS A 91 -2.43 -19.80 -37.03
CA LYS A 91 -2.10 -21.23 -37.10
C LYS A 91 -1.31 -21.54 -38.35
N LYS A 92 -1.71 -21.00 -39.50
CA LYS A 92 -0.95 -21.16 -40.75
C LYS A 92 0.47 -20.59 -40.61
N LYS A 93 0.60 -19.40 -40.04
CA LYS A 93 1.92 -18.79 -39.79
C LYS A 93 2.79 -19.63 -38.85
N VAL A 94 2.21 -20.15 -37.77
CA VAL A 94 2.89 -21.04 -36.82
C VAL A 94 3.29 -22.36 -37.48
N LEU A 95 2.41 -22.92 -38.31
CA LEU A 95 2.65 -24.13 -39.08
C LEU A 95 3.79 -23.94 -40.08
N ASP A 96 3.75 -22.87 -40.88
CA ASP A 96 4.77 -22.56 -41.89
C ASP A 96 6.14 -22.37 -41.22
N GLU A 97 6.19 -21.65 -40.10
CA GLU A 97 7.43 -21.41 -39.35
C GLU A 97 7.99 -22.69 -38.73
N LEU A 98 7.17 -23.46 -37.99
CA LEU A 98 7.63 -24.71 -37.37
C LEU A 98 8.03 -25.76 -38.41
N SER A 99 7.31 -25.83 -39.53
CA SER A 99 7.65 -26.72 -40.65
C SER A 99 8.96 -26.31 -41.31
N SER A 100 9.23 -25.00 -41.46
CA SER A 100 10.52 -24.51 -41.96
C SER A 100 11.70 -24.87 -41.06
N GLN A 101 11.45 -25.07 -39.76
CA GLN A 101 12.42 -25.53 -38.76
C GLN A 101 12.50 -27.07 -38.66
N GLY A 102 11.76 -27.79 -39.51
CA GLY A 102 11.80 -29.25 -39.61
C GLY A 102 10.77 -30.00 -38.76
N ALA A 103 9.76 -29.33 -38.20
CA ALA A 103 8.66 -30.01 -37.52
C ALA A 103 7.74 -30.73 -38.52
N SER A 104 7.26 -31.93 -38.16
CA SER A 104 6.22 -32.62 -38.94
C SER A 104 4.85 -31.99 -38.65
N GLU A 105 4.05 -31.71 -39.67
CA GLU A 105 2.69 -31.15 -39.51
C GLU A 105 1.84 -31.98 -38.53
N SER A 106 1.98 -33.31 -38.57
CA SER A 106 1.24 -34.24 -37.70
C SER A 106 1.63 -34.19 -36.22
N SER A 107 2.73 -33.51 -35.89
CA SER A 107 3.27 -33.40 -34.53
C SER A 107 3.01 -32.04 -33.88
N ILE A 108 2.45 -31.09 -34.64
CA ILE A 108 2.21 -29.72 -34.17
C ILE A 108 0.87 -29.68 -33.43
N MET A 109 0.89 -29.15 -32.20
CA MET A 109 -0.30 -28.89 -31.40
C MET A 109 -0.50 -27.38 -31.26
N PHE A 110 -1.75 -26.92 -31.36
CA PHE A 110 -2.09 -25.51 -31.21
C PHE A 110 -2.77 -25.28 -29.86
N ASP A 111 -2.27 -24.31 -29.10
CA ASP A 111 -2.98 -23.73 -27.96
C ASP A 111 -3.50 -22.36 -28.36
N GLU A 112 -4.83 -22.20 -28.34
CA GLU A 112 -5.53 -21.01 -28.80
C GLU A 112 -6.03 -20.22 -27.59
N SER A 113 -5.74 -18.92 -27.52
CA SER A 113 -6.23 -18.08 -26.43
C SER A 113 -6.63 -16.69 -26.89
N LEU A 114 -7.57 -16.08 -26.16
CA LEU A 114 -7.94 -14.68 -26.30
C LEU A 114 -7.55 -13.90 -25.06
N SER A 115 -6.93 -12.73 -25.26
CA SER A 115 -6.70 -11.76 -24.19
C SER A 115 -7.95 -10.90 -24.00
N LEU A 116 -8.63 -11.08 -22.87
CA LEU A 116 -9.91 -10.44 -22.55
C LEU A 116 -9.82 -9.53 -21.32
N ARG A 117 -10.65 -8.48 -21.29
CA ARG A 117 -10.81 -7.57 -20.15
C ARG A 117 -12.23 -7.01 -20.08
N TYR A 118 -12.60 -6.43 -18.94
CA TYR A 118 -13.79 -5.56 -18.89
C TYR A 118 -13.48 -4.21 -19.54
N PHE A 119 -14.41 -3.67 -20.31
CA PHE A 119 -14.27 -2.37 -20.95
C PHE A 119 -13.96 -1.29 -19.90
N GLY A 120 -12.91 -0.51 -20.13
CA GLY A 120 -12.46 0.55 -19.21
C GLY A 120 -11.55 0.08 -18.08
N THR A 121 -11.14 -1.19 -18.04
CA THR A 121 -10.10 -1.69 -17.11
C THR A 121 -8.80 -2.02 -17.83
N ASP A 122 -7.67 -2.02 -17.11
CA ASP A 122 -6.34 -2.37 -17.65
C ASP A 122 -5.96 -3.83 -17.31
N THR A 123 -6.86 -4.56 -16.65
CA THR A 123 -6.64 -5.95 -16.21
C THR A 123 -7.03 -6.93 -17.31
N ASN A 124 -6.03 -7.53 -17.94
CA ASN A 124 -6.21 -8.51 -19.02
C ASN A 124 -6.05 -9.93 -18.47
N ILE A 125 -6.88 -10.85 -18.96
CA ILE A 125 -6.80 -12.27 -18.64
C ILE A 125 -6.75 -13.02 -19.97
N SER A 126 -5.71 -13.84 -20.16
CA SER A 126 -5.67 -14.76 -21.29
C SER A 126 -6.56 -15.97 -21.00
N ILE A 127 -7.52 -16.22 -21.89
CA ILE A 127 -8.50 -17.30 -21.79
C ILE A 127 -8.23 -18.27 -22.94
N SER A 128 -7.71 -19.45 -22.60
CA SER A 128 -7.62 -20.58 -23.54
C SER A 128 -9.00 -20.92 -24.10
N LYS A 129 -9.04 -21.44 -25.33
CA LYS A 129 -10.27 -21.80 -26.03
C LYS A 129 -11.17 -22.71 -25.18
N PRO A 130 -12.36 -22.24 -24.75
CA PRO A 130 -13.30 -23.07 -24.03
C PRO A 130 -14.02 -24.02 -25.01
N GLU A 131 -14.46 -25.18 -24.54
CA GLU A 131 -15.13 -26.21 -25.37
C GLU A 131 -16.38 -25.68 -26.10
N ASN A 132 -17.08 -24.72 -25.51
CA ASN A 132 -18.30 -24.11 -26.05
C ASN A 132 -18.06 -22.79 -26.82
N GLU A 133 -16.80 -22.39 -27.00
CA GLU A 133 -16.36 -21.11 -27.58
C GLU A 133 -16.95 -19.85 -26.90
N ASP A 134 -17.46 -19.98 -25.68
CA ASP A 134 -17.97 -18.86 -24.89
C ASP A 134 -16.86 -18.23 -24.03
N TYR A 135 -16.01 -17.46 -24.71
CA TYR A 135 -14.88 -16.81 -24.05
C TYR A 135 -15.32 -15.76 -23.01
N ALA A 136 -16.50 -15.13 -23.15
CA ALA A 136 -17.01 -14.21 -22.15
C ALA A 136 -17.36 -14.93 -20.85
N ALA A 137 -18.11 -16.03 -20.91
CA ALA A 137 -18.45 -16.82 -19.72
C ALA A 137 -17.19 -17.42 -19.07
N ALA A 138 -16.22 -17.88 -19.87
CA ALA A 138 -14.95 -18.38 -19.37
C ALA A 138 -14.11 -17.27 -18.71
N PHE A 139 -14.04 -16.07 -19.32
CA PHE A 139 -13.42 -14.89 -18.74
C PHE A 139 -14.05 -14.52 -17.42
N GLU A 140 -15.37 -14.44 -17.37
CA GLU A 140 -16.16 -14.13 -16.19
C GLU A 140 -15.89 -15.10 -15.04
N ALA A 141 -15.85 -16.41 -15.32
CA ALA A 141 -15.53 -17.42 -14.33
C ALA A 141 -14.10 -17.27 -13.77
N VAL A 142 -13.12 -16.98 -14.65
CA VAL A 142 -11.74 -16.70 -14.23
C VAL A 142 -11.65 -15.39 -13.45
N HIS A 143 -12.39 -14.35 -13.85
CA HIS A 143 -12.40 -13.07 -13.16
C HIS A 143 -13.02 -13.19 -11.76
N ILE A 144 -14.14 -13.91 -11.59
CA ILE A 144 -14.68 -14.23 -10.26
C ILE A 144 -13.64 -14.97 -9.43
N ARG A 145 -12.95 -15.96 -10.02
CA ARG A 145 -11.94 -16.73 -9.31
C ARG A 145 -10.82 -15.82 -8.79
N GLU A 146 -10.25 -14.98 -9.65
CA GLU A 146 -9.08 -14.15 -9.31
C GLU A 146 -9.44 -12.90 -8.48
N PHE A 147 -10.61 -12.28 -8.72
CA PHE A 147 -10.98 -10.97 -8.17
C PHE A 147 -12.21 -10.99 -7.24
N ALA A 148 -12.89 -12.13 -7.09
CA ALA A 148 -14.08 -12.36 -6.26
C ALA A 148 -15.38 -11.65 -6.68
N PHE A 149 -15.39 -10.93 -7.80
CA PHE A 149 -16.60 -10.33 -8.34
C PHE A 149 -16.59 -10.25 -9.87
N GLN A 150 -17.76 -9.99 -10.47
CA GLN A 150 -17.92 -9.57 -11.86
C GLN A 150 -18.20 -8.06 -11.96
N MET A 151 -17.95 -7.48 -13.12
CA MET A 151 -18.27 -6.09 -13.41
C MET A 151 -19.43 -6.03 -14.42
N SER A 152 -20.27 -5.00 -14.31
CA SER A 152 -21.36 -4.74 -15.26
C SER A 152 -20.90 -4.22 -16.63
N HIS A 153 -19.58 -4.09 -16.85
CA HIS A 153 -19.01 -3.59 -18.08
C HIS A 153 -18.94 -4.71 -19.13
N GLN A 154 -18.91 -4.35 -20.42
CA GLN A 154 -18.80 -5.35 -21.50
C GLN A 154 -17.40 -5.99 -21.52
N VAL A 155 -17.31 -7.29 -21.82
CA VAL A 155 -16.03 -7.97 -22.06
C VAL A 155 -15.52 -7.59 -23.45
N VAL A 156 -14.25 -7.20 -23.56
CA VAL A 156 -13.60 -6.79 -24.82
C VAL A 156 -12.32 -7.58 -25.09
N VAL A 157 -12.03 -7.81 -26.37
CA VAL A 157 -10.74 -8.35 -26.86
C VAL A 157 -9.84 -7.16 -27.18
N ASP A 158 -8.65 -7.03 -26.55
CA ASP A 158 -7.73 -5.90 -26.80
C ASP A 158 -6.31 -6.16 -26.26
N LEU A 159 -5.34 -6.50 -27.12
CA LEU A 159 -3.91 -6.17 -26.91
C LEU A 159 -3.02 -6.47 -28.14
N VAL A 160 -2.07 -5.58 -28.45
CA VAL A 160 -0.85 -5.92 -29.20
C VAL A 160 0.37 -5.71 -28.31
N SER A 161 1.09 -6.77 -27.96
CA SER A 161 2.37 -6.68 -27.25
C SER A 161 3.52 -6.59 -28.24
N GLY A 162 4.48 -5.69 -27.97
CA GLY A 162 5.71 -5.62 -28.75
C GLY A 162 6.68 -6.78 -28.46
N PRO A 163 7.60 -7.12 -29.39
CA PRO A 163 7.87 -6.40 -30.63
C PRO A 163 6.84 -6.75 -31.72
N ALA A 164 6.12 -5.74 -32.21
CA ALA A 164 5.09 -5.90 -33.23
C ALA A 164 5.03 -4.68 -34.15
N LEU A 165 4.63 -4.89 -35.39
CA LEU A 165 4.37 -3.84 -36.36
C LEU A 165 2.88 -3.84 -36.68
N VAL A 166 2.20 -2.74 -36.39
CA VAL A 166 0.77 -2.60 -36.65
C VAL A 166 0.58 -1.78 -37.91
N ILE A 167 0.07 -2.42 -38.95
CA ILE A 167 -0.17 -1.82 -40.26
C ILE A 167 -1.67 -1.54 -40.39
N ASP A 168 -2.03 -0.27 -40.54
CA ASP A 168 -3.37 0.20 -40.88
C ASP A 168 -3.35 0.82 -42.30
N ASN A 169 -4.52 1.03 -42.90
CA ASN A 169 -4.69 1.62 -44.22
C ASN A 169 -4.04 3.01 -44.36
N THR A 170 -3.79 3.71 -43.25
CA THR A 170 -3.26 5.09 -43.25
C THR A 170 -1.89 5.23 -42.57
N GLN A 171 -1.44 4.24 -41.81
CA GLN A 171 -0.24 4.37 -40.98
C GLN A 171 0.37 3.02 -40.62
N THR A 172 1.66 3.04 -40.27
CA THR A 172 2.38 1.89 -39.72
C THR A 172 2.94 2.29 -38.36
N ILE A 173 2.54 1.57 -37.31
CA ILE A 173 2.90 1.85 -35.92
C ILE A 173 3.82 0.74 -35.42
N LEU A 174 5.03 1.10 -35.01
CA LEU A 174 5.98 0.19 -34.37
C LEU A 174 5.68 0.10 -32.86
N VAL A 175 5.44 -1.11 -32.36
CA VAL A 175 5.33 -1.42 -30.93
C VAL A 175 6.61 -2.11 -30.49
N GLU A 176 7.48 -1.39 -29.77
CA GLU A 176 8.77 -1.90 -29.33
C GLU A 176 8.65 -2.95 -28.21
N ARG A 177 9.72 -3.69 -27.90
CA ARG A 177 9.78 -4.55 -26.70
C ARG A 177 9.45 -3.71 -25.47
N MET A 178 8.70 -4.29 -24.52
CA MET A 178 8.21 -3.61 -23.31
C MET A 178 7.15 -2.52 -23.57
N TYR A 179 6.62 -2.40 -24.80
CA TYR A 179 5.45 -1.57 -25.11
C TYR A 179 4.26 -2.44 -25.51
N ARG A 180 3.06 -1.95 -25.22
CA ARG A 180 1.77 -2.50 -25.65
C ARG A 180 0.98 -1.41 -26.35
N ALA A 181 0.24 -1.78 -27.41
CA ALA A 181 -0.65 -0.87 -28.11
C ALA A 181 -2.12 -1.19 -27.79
N TYR A 182 -2.88 -0.16 -27.40
CA TYR A 182 -4.34 -0.17 -27.28
C TYR A 182 -4.96 0.54 -28.47
N PHE A 183 -6.02 -0.02 -29.03
CA PHE A 183 -6.70 0.54 -30.19
C PHE A 183 -8.07 1.06 -29.77
N LEU A 184 -8.18 2.38 -29.64
CA LEU A 184 -9.44 3.10 -29.45
C LEU A 184 -10.06 3.41 -30.81
N SER A 185 -11.36 3.73 -30.82
CA SER A 185 -12.12 4.02 -32.06
C SER A 185 -11.52 5.12 -32.95
N LYS A 186 -10.66 5.98 -32.40
CA LYS A 186 -9.97 7.07 -33.13
C LYS A 186 -8.48 7.23 -32.77
N HIS A 187 -7.92 6.39 -31.88
CA HIS A 187 -6.56 6.57 -31.38
C HIS A 187 -5.87 5.24 -31.17
N VAL A 188 -4.56 5.21 -31.34
CA VAL A 188 -3.71 4.10 -30.87
C VAL A 188 -2.88 4.62 -29.71
N VAL A 189 -2.97 3.97 -28.56
CA VAL A 189 -2.24 4.35 -27.34
C VAL A 189 -1.10 3.36 -27.14
N LEU A 190 0.14 3.82 -27.10
CA LEU A 190 1.31 3.00 -26.76
C LEU A 190 1.68 3.21 -25.29
N GLU A 191 1.76 2.13 -24.54
CA GLU A 191 2.11 2.16 -23.12
C GLU A 191 3.24 1.19 -22.81
N LYS A 192 4.20 1.65 -22.01
CA LYS A 192 5.35 0.86 -21.58
C LYS A 192 4.98 0.05 -20.33
N TYR A 193 5.29 -1.24 -20.30
CA TYR A 193 5.05 -2.12 -19.15
C TYR A 193 6.36 -2.73 -18.64
N ASP A 194 6.44 -2.95 -17.32
CA ASP A 194 7.49 -3.75 -16.69
C ASP A 194 7.10 -5.24 -16.71
N SER A 195 8.07 -6.12 -16.95
CA SER A 195 7.83 -7.55 -17.11
C SER A 195 7.56 -8.22 -15.76
N ASP A 196 6.34 -8.67 -15.52
CA ASP A 196 6.02 -9.70 -14.52
C ASP A 196 5.30 -10.91 -15.16
N LEU A 197 5.59 -12.07 -14.56
CA LEU A 197 5.50 -13.46 -15.04
C LEU A 197 4.14 -13.93 -15.59
N PRO A 198 4.10 -14.94 -16.49
CA PRO A 198 2.87 -15.64 -16.85
C PRO A 198 2.45 -16.65 -15.78
N MET A 199 1.13 -16.76 -15.61
CA MET A 199 0.44 -17.59 -14.63
C MET A 199 0.04 -18.93 -15.27
N HIS A 200 0.41 -20.06 -14.67
CA HIS A 200 -0.05 -21.38 -15.12
C HIS A 200 -1.54 -21.60 -14.80
N ALA A 201 -2.27 -22.19 -15.74
CA ALA A 201 -3.64 -22.65 -15.55
C ALA A 201 -3.68 -23.90 -14.65
N LEU A 202 -4.57 -23.91 -13.66
CA LEU A 202 -4.92 -25.11 -12.88
C LEU A 202 -6.45 -25.23 -12.75
N SER A 203 -6.93 -26.47 -12.86
CA SER A 203 -8.33 -26.92 -12.97
C SER A 203 -9.18 -26.71 -11.69
N LEU A 204 -10.51 -26.68 -11.87
CA LEU A 204 -11.49 -25.88 -11.10
C LEU A 204 -12.69 -26.62 -10.48
N ASN A 205 -12.72 -27.95 -10.41
CA ASN A 205 -14.02 -28.65 -10.26
C ASN A 205 -14.68 -28.68 -8.86
N HIS A 206 -14.26 -27.87 -7.87
CA HIS A 206 -15.04 -27.75 -6.62
C HIS A 206 -14.72 -26.45 -5.86
N ILE A 207 -15.72 -25.58 -5.69
CA ILE A 207 -15.68 -24.44 -4.77
C ILE A 207 -16.44 -24.86 -3.50
N ASP A 208 -15.72 -25.10 -2.41
CA ASP A 208 -16.32 -25.38 -1.10
C ASP A 208 -16.72 -24.06 -0.39
N PRO A 209 -18.02 -23.78 -0.19
CA PRO A 209 -18.51 -22.55 0.45
C PRO A 209 -18.12 -22.45 1.93
N ILE A 210 -17.96 -23.59 2.62
CA ILE A 210 -17.60 -23.65 4.04
C ILE A 210 -16.12 -23.28 4.20
N GLN A 211 -15.22 -23.80 3.36
CA GLN A 211 -13.83 -23.35 3.36
C GLN A 211 -13.70 -21.88 2.96
N LEU A 212 -14.52 -21.39 2.04
CA LEU A 212 -14.54 -19.96 1.66
C LEU A 212 -14.89 -19.07 2.85
N SER A 213 -15.89 -19.44 3.65
CA SER A 213 -16.25 -18.70 4.87
C SER A 213 -15.16 -18.77 5.95
N VAL A 214 -14.53 -19.94 6.16
CA VAL A 214 -13.46 -20.10 7.17
C VAL A 214 -12.21 -19.26 6.83
N PHE A 215 -11.89 -19.10 5.54
CA PHE A 215 -10.74 -18.29 5.09
C PHE A 215 -11.06 -16.83 4.80
N ALA A 216 -12.31 -16.48 4.45
CA ALA A 216 -12.74 -15.09 4.20
C ALA A 216 -12.63 -14.21 5.45
N HIS A 217 -12.65 -14.80 6.65
CA HIS A 217 -12.44 -14.07 7.91
C HIS A 217 -10.96 -13.91 8.30
N ARG A 218 -10.01 -14.40 7.49
CA ARG A 218 -8.56 -14.34 7.80
C ARG A 218 -7.75 -13.36 6.95
N PHE A 219 -8.34 -12.80 5.88
CA PHE A 219 -7.69 -11.77 5.08
C PHE A 219 -8.40 -10.44 5.25
N MET A 220 -7.61 -9.41 5.48
CA MET A 220 -8.06 -8.03 5.57
C MET A 220 -7.09 -7.16 4.78
N SER A 221 -7.65 -6.36 3.90
CA SER A 221 -6.94 -5.33 3.15
C SER A 221 -7.45 -3.97 3.61
N ILE A 222 -6.55 -3.01 3.79
CA ILE A 222 -6.90 -1.64 4.15
C ILE A 222 -6.27 -0.71 3.12
N ALA A 223 -7.10 0.12 2.50
CA ALA A 223 -6.66 1.18 1.61
C ALA A 223 -7.09 2.53 2.19
N LYS A 224 -6.17 3.51 2.16
CA LYS A 224 -6.47 4.88 2.57
C LYS A 224 -7.29 5.55 1.48
N GLN A 225 -8.51 5.95 1.81
CA GLN A 225 -9.36 6.74 0.92
C GLN A 225 -9.18 8.23 1.23
N MET A 226 -8.97 9.03 0.19
CA MET A 226 -8.66 10.46 0.33
C MET A 226 -9.86 11.28 0.78
N ASP A 227 -11.07 10.88 0.36
CA ASP A 227 -12.34 11.47 0.74
C ASP A 227 -13.38 10.36 0.91
N ILE A 228 -14.12 10.42 2.00
CA ILE A 228 -15.21 9.49 2.33
C ILE A 228 -16.52 10.25 2.61
N GLY A 229 -16.59 11.51 2.17
CA GLY A 229 -17.63 12.46 2.52
C GLY A 229 -17.32 13.24 3.79
N GLY A 230 -18.35 13.80 4.41
CA GLY A 230 -18.25 14.60 5.63
C GLY A 230 -18.10 16.10 5.35
N LYS A 231 -17.70 16.86 6.38
CA LYS A 231 -17.56 18.32 6.31
C LYS A 231 -16.31 18.77 5.55
N GLY A 232 -15.25 17.97 5.61
CA GLY A 232 -13.94 18.29 5.04
C GLY A 232 -13.88 18.17 3.52
N ILE A 233 -12.84 18.76 2.93
CA ILE A 233 -12.45 18.54 1.53
C ILE A 233 -11.57 17.30 1.35
N ILE A 234 -10.80 16.98 2.39
CA ILE A 234 -10.02 15.75 2.57
C ILE A 234 -10.52 15.03 3.83
N SER A 235 -10.23 13.74 3.95
CA SER A 235 -10.56 12.93 5.12
C SER A 235 -9.96 13.43 6.45
N MET A 236 -8.97 14.33 6.40
CA MET A 236 -8.30 14.92 7.57
C MET A 236 -8.87 16.33 7.82
N MET A 237 -9.93 16.46 8.62
CA MET A 237 -10.63 17.72 8.85
C MET A 237 -10.30 18.35 10.22
N PRO A 238 -9.58 19.49 10.27
CA PRO A 238 -9.19 20.23 11.48
C PRO A 238 -10.28 20.51 12.51
N ASP A 239 -11.50 20.73 12.05
CA ASP A 239 -12.58 21.24 12.88
C ASP A 239 -13.60 20.16 13.27
N SER A 240 -13.37 18.89 12.90
CA SER A 240 -14.27 17.81 13.30
C SER A 240 -14.18 17.55 14.81
N ARG A 241 -15.35 17.31 15.39
CA ARG A 241 -15.62 17.07 16.83
C ARG A 241 -16.34 15.76 17.04
N GLU A 242 -17.22 15.40 16.10
CA GLU A 242 -17.98 14.16 16.13
C GLU A 242 -17.73 13.32 14.88
N LEU A 243 -17.80 11.99 15.03
CA LEU A 243 -17.46 11.02 14.01
C LEU A 243 -18.31 11.17 12.73
N TRP A 244 -19.58 11.54 12.88
CA TRP A 244 -20.49 11.73 11.74
C TRP A 244 -20.08 12.90 10.84
N GLU A 245 -19.26 13.82 11.34
CA GLU A 245 -18.71 14.94 10.57
C GLU A 245 -17.57 14.52 9.63
N GLU A 246 -17.03 13.31 9.82
CA GLU A 246 -15.83 12.81 9.13
C GLU A 246 -16.16 11.91 7.92
N GLY A 247 -17.45 11.76 7.60
CA GLY A 247 -17.93 11.03 6.43
C GLY A 247 -18.47 9.64 6.74
N LEU A 248 -18.27 8.68 5.83
CA LEU A 248 -18.84 7.34 5.93
C LEU A 248 -18.34 6.62 7.18
N SER A 249 -19.26 6.34 8.11
CA SER A 249 -19.02 5.53 9.30
C SER A 249 -19.97 4.33 9.31
N VAL A 250 -19.41 3.13 9.20
CA VAL A 250 -20.13 1.85 9.21
C VAL A 250 -19.39 0.87 10.10
N LYS A 251 -20.13 0.11 10.92
CA LYS A 251 -19.54 -0.96 11.76
C LYS A 251 -19.12 -2.16 10.90
N SER A 252 -20.04 -2.60 10.04
CA SER A 252 -19.82 -3.62 9.03
C SER A 252 -20.84 -3.42 7.92
N MET A 253 -20.43 -3.69 6.68
CA MET A 253 -21.28 -3.60 5.52
C MET A 253 -20.85 -4.68 4.54
N LYS A 254 -21.82 -5.45 4.03
CA LYS A 254 -21.57 -6.42 2.97
C LYS A 254 -21.47 -5.66 1.65
N ILE A 255 -20.35 -5.82 0.94
CA ILE A 255 -20.09 -5.13 -0.33
C ILE A 255 -19.98 -6.08 -1.52
N VAL A 256 -19.90 -7.39 -1.27
CA VAL A 256 -19.93 -8.44 -2.30
C VAL A 256 -20.84 -9.57 -1.85
N SER A 257 -21.66 -10.09 -2.77
CA SER A 257 -22.52 -11.25 -2.55
C SER A 257 -22.48 -12.16 -3.76
N GLN A 258 -22.13 -13.44 -3.59
CA GLN A 258 -22.18 -14.44 -4.67
C GLN A 258 -21.42 -14.04 -5.96
N GLY A 259 -20.33 -13.29 -5.85
CA GLY A 259 -19.58 -12.81 -7.02
C GLY A 259 -20.11 -11.50 -7.62
N GLU A 260 -21.09 -10.85 -7.00
CA GLU A 260 -21.58 -9.53 -7.41
C GLU A 260 -21.11 -8.47 -6.43
N PHE A 261 -20.47 -7.41 -6.94
CA PHE A 261 -20.15 -6.22 -6.15
C PHE A 261 -21.41 -5.37 -5.99
N LEU A 262 -21.85 -5.17 -4.73
CA LEU A 262 -23.08 -4.45 -4.37
C LEU A 262 -22.88 -2.93 -4.48
N GLU A 263 -22.66 -2.46 -5.72
CA GLU A 263 -22.25 -1.08 -5.97
C GLU A 263 -23.30 -0.06 -5.55
N ASP A 264 -24.58 -0.33 -5.81
CA ASP A 264 -25.69 0.58 -5.46
C ASP A 264 -25.81 0.77 -3.95
N ASP A 265 -25.66 -0.30 -3.17
CA ASP A 265 -25.65 -0.23 -1.71
C ASP A 265 -24.47 0.62 -1.20
N VAL A 266 -23.28 0.41 -1.77
CA VAL A 266 -22.07 1.19 -1.45
C VAL A 266 -22.28 2.67 -1.76
N ARG A 267 -22.82 2.99 -2.95
CA ARG A 267 -23.13 4.37 -3.34
C ARG A 267 -24.14 5.01 -2.39
N ALA A 268 -25.22 4.32 -2.06
CA ALA A 268 -26.23 4.79 -1.11
C ALA A 268 -25.62 5.07 0.29
N ALA A 269 -24.66 4.25 0.73
CA ALA A 269 -23.98 4.48 2.00
C ALA A 269 -23.14 5.78 2.00
N PHE A 270 -22.40 6.06 0.93
CA PHE A 270 -21.65 7.31 0.76
C PHE A 270 -22.57 8.53 0.62
N GLU A 271 -23.70 8.39 -0.08
CA GLU A 271 -24.70 9.45 -0.19
C GLU A 271 -25.32 9.80 1.16
N ARG A 272 -25.66 8.79 1.97
CA ARG A 272 -26.15 8.97 3.34
C ARG A 272 -25.13 9.70 4.23
N ALA A 273 -23.84 9.42 4.09
CA ALA A 273 -22.82 10.17 4.82
C ALA A 273 -22.84 11.67 4.49
N GLY A 274 -23.24 12.02 3.26
CA GLY A 274 -23.41 13.41 2.81
C GLY A 274 -24.72 14.09 3.19
N SER A 275 -25.68 13.37 3.77
CA SER A 275 -26.97 13.95 4.17
C SER A 275 -26.92 14.65 5.53
N PHE A 276 -25.86 14.43 6.32
CA PHE A 276 -25.70 15.08 7.62
C PHE A 276 -25.44 16.59 7.51
N PRO A 277 -25.78 17.39 8.55
CA PRO A 277 -25.62 18.84 8.52
C PRO A 277 -24.20 19.30 8.18
N GLY A 278 -24.08 20.12 7.13
CA GLY A 278 -22.79 20.63 6.66
C GLY A 278 -21.89 19.59 5.98
N CYS A 279 -22.33 18.34 5.84
CA CYS A 279 -21.57 17.29 5.18
C CYS A 279 -21.86 17.24 3.67
N SER A 280 -20.92 16.66 2.94
CA SER A 280 -21.05 16.35 1.52
C SER A 280 -20.87 14.85 1.32
N PRO A 281 -21.50 14.25 0.28
CA PRO A 281 -21.04 12.97 -0.23
C PRO A 281 -19.58 13.07 -0.66
N THR A 282 -18.90 11.93 -0.75
CA THR A 282 -17.54 11.87 -1.29
C THR A 282 -17.49 12.52 -2.67
N ARG A 283 -16.42 13.28 -2.92
CA ARG A 283 -16.15 13.90 -4.23
C ARG A 283 -15.49 12.93 -5.20
N ARG A 284 -15.17 11.72 -4.75
CA ARG A 284 -14.37 10.73 -5.47
C ARG A 284 -15.03 9.35 -5.46
N ILE A 285 -16.36 9.27 -5.57
CA ILE A 285 -17.10 8.00 -5.45
C ILE A 285 -16.54 6.89 -6.35
N GLN A 286 -16.06 7.24 -7.55
CA GLN A 286 -15.46 6.25 -8.44
C GLN A 286 -14.13 5.70 -7.89
N ASP A 287 -13.27 6.57 -7.33
CA ASP A 287 -12.03 6.15 -6.69
C ASP A 287 -12.35 5.31 -5.44
N ASN A 288 -13.35 5.70 -4.65
CA ASN A 288 -13.79 4.92 -3.49
C ASN A 288 -14.23 3.50 -3.88
N ILE A 289 -14.98 3.36 -4.97
CA ILE A 289 -15.43 2.05 -5.47
C ILE A 289 -14.24 1.26 -6.01
N SER A 290 -13.34 1.88 -6.76
CA SER A 290 -12.12 1.23 -7.26
C SER A 290 -11.24 0.72 -6.13
N ASP A 291 -11.05 1.50 -5.07
CA ASP A 291 -10.30 1.08 -3.88
C ASP A 291 -10.97 -0.10 -3.17
N LEU A 292 -12.30 -0.08 -3.01
CA LEU A 292 -13.06 -1.20 -2.42
C LEU A 292 -12.95 -2.48 -3.26
N LYS A 293 -12.98 -2.36 -4.60
CA LYS A 293 -12.79 -3.48 -5.54
C LYS A 293 -11.36 -4.01 -5.50
N ALA A 294 -10.35 -3.14 -5.44
CA ALA A 294 -8.95 -3.52 -5.30
C ALA A 294 -8.68 -4.25 -3.98
N MET A 295 -9.23 -3.74 -2.87
CA MET A 295 -9.19 -4.39 -1.56
C MET A 295 -9.82 -5.79 -1.59
N THR A 296 -11.00 -5.92 -2.17
CA THR A 296 -11.69 -7.21 -2.35
C THR A 296 -10.82 -8.19 -3.14
N SER A 297 -10.24 -7.72 -4.25
CA SER A 297 -9.37 -8.52 -5.12
C SER A 297 -8.11 -8.99 -4.41
N SER A 298 -7.49 -8.11 -3.61
CA SER A 298 -6.30 -8.45 -2.82
C SER A 298 -6.59 -9.56 -1.80
N ASN A 299 -7.73 -9.48 -1.09
CA ASN A 299 -8.14 -10.53 -0.17
C ASN A 299 -8.44 -11.84 -0.91
N GLN A 300 -9.07 -11.78 -2.08
CA GLN A 300 -9.32 -12.96 -2.90
C GLN A 300 -8.02 -13.65 -3.31
N ARG A 301 -7.02 -12.86 -3.74
CA ARG A 301 -5.70 -13.39 -4.06
C ARG A 301 -5.07 -14.08 -2.86
N GLY A 302 -5.15 -13.49 -1.67
CA GLY A 302 -4.70 -14.11 -0.43
C GLY A 302 -5.38 -15.45 -0.15
N ILE A 303 -6.70 -15.53 -0.32
CA ILE A 303 -7.48 -16.77 -0.16
C ILE A 303 -7.02 -17.85 -1.14
N LEU A 304 -6.80 -17.50 -2.42
CA LEU A 304 -6.32 -18.45 -3.44
C LEU A 304 -4.93 -18.98 -3.09
N LEU A 305 -4.01 -18.11 -2.72
CA LEU A 305 -2.64 -18.49 -2.35
C LEU A 305 -2.63 -19.41 -1.13
N LEU A 306 -3.42 -19.10 -0.10
CA LEU A 306 -3.54 -19.94 1.10
C LEU A 306 -4.17 -21.30 0.79
N ARG A 307 -5.15 -21.35 -0.11
CA ARG A 307 -5.73 -22.61 -0.58
C ARG A 307 -4.71 -23.47 -1.30
N ASN A 308 -3.88 -22.88 -2.16
CA ASN A 308 -2.81 -23.61 -2.85
C ASN A 308 -1.79 -24.13 -1.83
N LEU A 309 -1.40 -23.32 -0.85
CA LEU A 309 -0.52 -23.74 0.23
C LEU A 309 -1.11 -24.92 1.03
N CYS A 310 -2.42 -24.88 1.34
CA CYS A 310 -3.10 -25.97 2.02
C CYS A 310 -3.24 -27.22 1.16
N LYS A 311 -3.35 -27.10 -0.17
CA LYS A 311 -3.35 -28.26 -1.08
C LYS A 311 -1.99 -28.93 -1.13
N GLU A 312 -0.91 -28.14 -1.14
CA GLU A 312 0.46 -28.64 -1.20
C GLU A 312 0.90 -29.27 0.13
N PHE A 313 0.63 -28.59 1.26
CA PHE A 313 1.17 -28.99 2.56
C PHE A 313 0.15 -29.54 3.54
N THR A 314 -1.15 -29.53 3.22
CA THR A 314 -2.28 -29.84 4.11
C THR A 314 -2.57 -28.75 5.15
N LEU A 315 -3.86 -28.63 5.52
CA LEU A 315 -4.33 -27.65 6.50
C LEU A 315 -3.65 -27.76 7.89
N PRO A 316 -3.46 -28.97 8.48
CA PRO A 316 -2.80 -29.08 9.78
C PRO A 316 -1.37 -28.56 9.80
N VAL A 317 -0.61 -28.76 8.72
CA VAL A 317 0.77 -28.27 8.62
C VAL A 317 0.79 -26.75 8.52
N VAL A 318 -0.05 -26.16 7.67
CA VAL A 318 -0.17 -24.70 7.55
C VAL A 318 -0.53 -24.07 8.91
N HIS A 319 -1.51 -24.61 9.63
CA HIS A 319 -1.85 -24.13 10.97
C HIS A 319 -0.72 -24.26 11.98
N ARG A 320 0.05 -25.36 11.94
CA ARG A 320 1.23 -25.54 12.79
C ARG A 320 2.25 -24.42 12.55
N TYR A 321 2.55 -24.08 11.30
CA TYR A 321 3.48 -23.00 10.99
C TYR A 321 2.93 -21.61 11.34
N MET A 322 1.64 -21.34 11.09
CA MET A 322 1.00 -20.09 11.53
C MET A 322 1.12 -19.89 13.05
N GLY A 323 0.85 -20.93 13.83
CA GLY A 323 1.02 -20.90 15.28
C GLY A 323 2.48 -20.76 15.69
N GLY A 324 3.39 -21.46 15.02
CA GLY A 324 4.83 -21.37 15.25
C GLY A 324 5.41 -19.97 15.02
N ILE A 325 4.93 -19.26 14.00
CA ILE A 325 5.31 -17.86 13.71
C ILE A 325 4.91 -16.93 14.86
N GLN A 326 3.70 -17.11 15.41
CA GLN A 326 3.25 -16.32 16.57
C GLN A 326 4.03 -16.66 17.84
N ALA A 327 4.24 -17.96 18.10
CA ALA A 327 5.01 -18.41 19.26
C ALA A 327 6.46 -17.91 19.21
N ASN A 328 7.09 -17.89 18.04
CA ASN A 328 8.44 -17.34 17.87
C ASN A 328 8.50 -15.83 18.21
N ALA A 329 7.49 -15.07 17.77
CA ALA A 329 7.38 -13.66 18.11
C ALA A 329 7.17 -13.44 19.62
N GLU A 330 6.32 -14.25 20.27
CA GLU A 330 6.15 -14.21 21.72
C GLU A 330 7.47 -14.45 22.45
N VAL A 331 8.23 -15.49 22.08
CA VAL A 331 9.52 -15.82 22.70
C VAL A 331 10.51 -14.66 22.56
N ALA A 332 10.60 -14.05 21.37
CA ALA A 332 11.49 -12.91 21.13
C ALA A 332 11.14 -11.70 22.02
N ILE A 333 9.85 -11.39 22.17
CA ILE A 333 9.42 -10.29 23.05
C ILE A 333 9.74 -10.60 24.51
N ARG A 334 9.46 -11.83 24.97
CA ARG A 334 9.76 -12.23 26.35
C ARG A 334 11.26 -12.09 26.65
N GLN A 335 12.13 -12.52 25.74
CA GLN A 335 13.58 -12.34 25.88
C GLN A 335 13.98 -10.87 25.97
N PHE A 336 13.40 -10.03 25.11
CA PHE A 336 13.61 -8.59 25.16
C PHE A 336 13.15 -7.99 26.50
N LEU A 337 11.98 -8.38 27.02
CA LEU A 337 11.49 -7.92 28.31
C LEU A 337 12.40 -8.32 29.48
N ILE A 338 12.95 -9.53 29.48
CA ILE A 338 13.95 -9.98 30.48
C ILE A 338 15.21 -9.09 30.42
N GLN A 339 15.66 -8.74 29.22
CA GLN A 339 16.82 -7.85 29.09
C GLN A 339 16.49 -6.46 29.66
N VAL A 340 15.33 -5.91 29.32
CA VAL A 340 14.92 -4.60 29.81
C VAL A 340 14.75 -4.58 31.33
N SER A 341 14.20 -5.63 31.94
CA SER A 341 14.02 -5.68 33.40
C SER A 341 15.36 -5.64 34.16
N LYS A 342 16.39 -6.32 33.62
CA LYS A 342 17.75 -6.30 34.16
C LYS A 342 18.41 -4.92 34.02
N GLU A 343 18.19 -4.25 32.89
CA GLU A 343 18.73 -2.90 32.64
C GLU A 343 17.98 -1.83 33.44
N HIS A 344 16.69 -2.03 33.70
CA HIS A 344 15.80 -1.09 34.35
C HIS A 344 14.94 -1.77 35.44
N PRO A 345 15.45 -1.83 36.69
CA PRO A 345 14.73 -2.47 37.82
C PRO A 345 13.46 -1.72 38.26
N GLN A 346 13.27 -0.49 37.77
CA GLN A 346 12.14 0.36 38.10
C GLN A 346 11.21 0.50 36.90
N PRO A 347 9.90 0.73 37.11
CA PRO A 347 8.97 0.95 36.01
C PRO A 347 9.42 2.10 35.10
N LEU A 348 9.37 1.87 33.79
CA LEU A 348 9.69 2.86 32.78
C LEU A 348 8.52 3.84 32.65
N LYS A 349 8.79 5.14 32.58
CA LYS A 349 7.74 6.17 32.54
C LYS A 349 8.06 7.24 31.53
N ALA A 350 7.04 7.65 30.79
CA ALA A 350 7.13 8.84 29.95
C ALA A 350 5.77 9.54 29.85
N VAL A 351 5.84 10.87 29.75
CA VAL A 351 4.70 11.74 29.46
C VAL A 351 5.12 12.72 28.38
N TYR A 352 4.22 13.02 27.45
CA TYR A 352 4.38 14.12 26.51
C TYR A 352 2.99 14.65 26.10
N CYS A 353 2.87 15.96 25.90
CA CYS A 353 1.58 16.59 25.60
C CYS A 353 1.41 16.87 24.11
N PHE A 354 0.19 16.80 23.58
CA PHE A 354 -0.17 17.48 22.33
C PHE A 354 -0.08 18.99 22.48
N ASP A 355 -0.09 19.73 21.36
CA ASP A 355 0.01 21.20 21.37
C ASP A 355 -1.13 21.89 22.16
N ASP A 356 -2.27 21.23 22.36
CA ASP A 356 -3.39 21.72 23.19
C ASP A 356 -3.21 21.45 24.69
N GLY A 357 -2.10 20.83 25.09
CA GLY A 357 -1.77 20.49 26.47
C GLY A 357 -2.25 19.09 26.90
N THR A 358 -3.01 18.36 26.08
CA THR A 358 -3.51 17.03 26.43
C THR A 358 -2.35 16.04 26.59
N PRO A 359 -2.16 15.42 27.77
CA PRO A 359 -1.05 14.51 28.01
C PRO A 359 -1.30 13.12 27.40
N ILE A 360 -0.26 12.55 26.80
CA ILE A 360 -0.12 11.11 26.54
C ILE A 360 0.92 10.58 27.53
N ALA A 361 0.55 9.58 28.32
CA ALA A 361 1.38 9.02 29.37
C ALA A 361 1.41 7.49 29.30
N VAL A 362 2.56 6.90 29.58
CA VAL A 362 2.72 5.46 29.74
C VAL A 362 3.61 5.15 30.93
N THR A 363 3.21 4.14 31.72
CA THR A 363 4.05 3.44 32.68
C THR A 363 4.17 1.99 32.24
N ILE A 364 5.40 1.52 32.02
CA ILE A 364 5.68 0.14 31.62
C ILE A 364 6.31 -0.58 32.81
N THR A 365 5.62 -1.59 33.32
CA THR A 365 6.10 -2.44 34.41
C THR A 365 6.36 -3.83 33.87
N ILE A 366 7.54 -4.37 34.10
CA ILE A 366 7.91 -5.72 33.66
C ILE A 366 7.94 -6.62 34.89
N ASP A 367 7.17 -7.70 34.87
CA ASP A 367 7.18 -8.74 35.89
C ASP A 367 8.17 -9.83 35.45
N GLU A 368 9.25 -9.97 36.22
CA GLU A 368 10.34 -10.90 35.89
C GLU A 368 9.94 -12.36 36.06
N GLU A 369 9.02 -12.68 36.98
CA GLU A 369 8.61 -14.07 37.26
C GLU A 369 7.71 -14.60 36.15
N ARG A 370 6.77 -13.78 35.68
CA ARG A 370 5.81 -14.14 34.62
C ARG A 370 6.28 -13.75 33.22
N VAL A 371 7.37 -13.00 33.12
CA VAL A 371 7.99 -12.49 31.89
C VAL A 371 6.98 -11.77 31.00
N ASN A 372 6.22 -10.88 31.59
CA ASN A 372 5.17 -10.10 30.94
C ASN A 372 5.28 -8.63 31.33
N ALA A 373 4.77 -7.77 30.45
CA ALA A 373 4.81 -6.32 30.63
C ALA A 373 3.39 -5.75 30.73
N ILE A 374 3.20 -4.84 31.67
CA ILE A 374 1.98 -4.04 31.79
C ILE A 374 2.28 -2.66 31.22
N TYR A 375 1.54 -2.27 30.19
CA TYR A 375 1.54 -0.92 29.62
C TYR A 375 0.32 -0.18 30.16
N ASP A 376 0.53 0.60 31.22
CA ASP A 376 -0.52 1.39 31.85
C ASP A 376 -0.50 2.82 31.31
N VAL A 377 -1.56 3.21 30.61
CA VAL A 377 -1.72 4.57 30.07
C VAL A 377 -2.67 5.45 30.90
N ALA A 378 -2.90 5.12 32.17
CA ALA A 378 -3.86 5.84 33.02
C ALA A 378 -3.56 7.33 33.26
N GLY A 379 -2.31 7.76 33.10
CA GLY A 379 -1.95 9.18 33.16
C GLY A 379 -2.33 9.98 31.89
N THR A 380 -2.92 9.34 30.89
CA THR A 380 -3.32 9.97 29.63
C THR A 380 -4.60 10.78 29.80
N GLY A 381 -4.66 11.94 29.13
CA GLY A 381 -5.75 12.90 29.25
C GLY A 381 -7.10 12.39 28.77
N PRO A 382 -8.19 13.09 29.14
CA PRO A 382 -9.54 12.77 28.69
C PRO A 382 -9.63 12.87 27.16
N GLN A 383 -10.65 12.25 26.58
CA GLN A 383 -11.00 12.51 25.19
C GLN A 383 -11.21 14.01 24.95
N VAL A 384 -10.84 14.48 23.77
CA VAL A 384 -10.89 15.90 23.43
C VAL A 384 -12.10 16.20 22.56
N TRP A 385 -12.63 17.42 22.70
CA TRP A 385 -13.64 17.96 21.78
C TRP A 385 -12.98 18.41 20.48
N GLY A 386 -12.56 17.42 19.69
CA GLY A 386 -11.78 17.59 18.48
C GLY A 386 -11.44 16.22 17.87
N ASN A 387 -10.44 16.20 16.99
CA ASN A 387 -10.15 15.07 16.10
C ASN A 387 -8.90 14.25 16.41
N TYR A 388 -8.18 14.58 17.48
CA TYR A 388 -6.97 13.83 17.90
C TYR A 388 -7.30 12.59 18.75
N ASN A 389 -8.58 12.29 18.95
CA ASN A 389 -8.97 11.05 19.61
C ASN A 389 -8.52 9.83 18.78
N CYS A 390 -8.03 8.82 19.49
CA CYS A 390 -7.48 7.60 18.92
C CYS A 390 -8.33 6.41 19.37
N PRO A 391 -8.92 5.64 18.44
CA PRO A 391 -9.54 4.36 18.78
C PRO A 391 -8.54 3.42 19.46
N ILE A 392 -9.07 2.50 20.28
CA ILE A 392 -8.24 1.56 21.05
C ILE A 392 -7.26 0.76 20.17
N SER A 393 -7.65 0.44 18.93
CA SER A 393 -6.81 -0.27 17.97
C SER A 393 -5.52 0.47 17.63
N ILE A 394 -5.53 1.81 17.67
CA ILE A 394 -4.33 2.62 17.44
C ILE A 394 -3.34 2.39 18.57
N THR A 395 -3.77 2.39 19.83
CA THR A 395 -2.90 2.14 20.98
C THR A 395 -2.23 0.75 20.88
N TYR A 396 -3.02 -0.29 20.58
CA TYR A 396 -2.48 -1.64 20.36
C TYR A 396 -1.45 -1.66 19.21
N SER A 397 -1.78 -1.01 18.09
CA SER A 397 -0.91 -0.92 16.91
C SER A 397 0.41 -0.20 17.21
N THR A 398 0.38 0.84 18.05
CA THR A 398 1.60 1.57 18.43
C THR A 398 2.49 0.76 19.39
N VAL A 399 1.90 -0.04 20.29
CA VAL A 399 2.66 -0.93 21.19
C VAL A 399 3.35 -2.04 20.41
N ILE A 400 2.62 -2.75 19.52
CA ILE A 400 3.23 -3.81 18.71
C ILE A 400 4.32 -3.25 17.76
N TYR A 401 4.07 -2.09 17.15
CA TYR A 401 5.04 -1.43 16.27
C TYR A 401 6.32 -1.06 17.02
N THR A 402 6.21 -0.42 18.18
CA THR A 402 7.38 0.00 18.97
C THR A 402 8.18 -1.18 19.49
N LEU A 403 7.51 -2.23 20.00
CA LEU A 403 8.17 -3.47 20.39
C LEU A 403 8.95 -4.08 19.23
N ARG A 404 8.35 -4.14 18.02
CA ARG A 404 9.04 -4.66 16.84
C ARG A 404 10.26 -3.81 16.49
N CYS A 405 10.17 -2.48 16.57
CA CYS A 405 11.29 -1.58 16.30
C CYS A 405 12.43 -1.69 17.31
N LEU A 406 12.15 -2.08 18.55
CA LEU A 406 13.15 -2.20 19.62
C LEU A 406 13.90 -3.53 19.61
N ILE A 407 13.42 -4.51 18.84
CA ILE A 407 13.99 -5.85 18.77
C ILE A 407 14.80 -6.01 17.48
N ASP A 408 16.09 -6.24 17.61
CA ASP A 408 17.02 -6.52 16.50
C ASP A 408 17.06 -8.03 16.16
N LEU A 409 15.89 -8.60 15.90
CA LEU A 409 15.72 -9.96 15.42
C LEU A 409 14.83 -9.94 14.19
N ASP A 410 15.11 -10.81 13.22
CA ASP A 410 14.26 -10.96 12.04
C ASP A 410 13.00 -11.77 12.37
N ILE A 411 12.05 -11.13 13.05
CA ILE A 411 10.73 -11.68 13.34
C ILE A 411 9.65 -10.92 12.55
N PRO A 412 8.63 -11.63 12.02
CA PRO A 412 7.52 -10.98 11.33
C PRO A 412 6.63 -10.24 12.33
N LEU A 413 6.04 -9.11 11.91
CA LEU A 413 5.07 -8.37 12.71
C LEU A 413 3.75 -9.15 12.83
N ASN A 414 3.41 -9.63 14.02
CA ASN A 414 2.17 -10.38 14.27
C ASN A 414 1.72 -10.31 15.73
N GLU A 415 0.48 -10.73 16.01
CA GLU A 415 -0.14 -10.63 17.35
C GLU A 415 0.58 -11.44 18.45
N GLY A 416 1.42 -12.42 18.09
CA GLY A 416 2.33 -13.09 19.03
C GLY A 416 3.20 -12.10 19.81
N CYS A 417 3.50 -10.94 19.21
CA CYS A 417 4.24 -9.88 19.88
C CYS A 417 3.52 -9.28 21.10
N LEU A 418 2.19 -9.39 21.16
CA LEU A 418 1.35 -8.81 22.20
C LEU A 418 0.92 -9.82 23.26
N ILE A 419 1.12 -11.13 23.04
CA ILE A 419 0.80 -12.17 24.03
C ILE A 419 1.41 -11.90 25.42
N PRO A 420 2.68 -11.47 25.56
CA PRO A 420 3.27 -11.17 26.87
C PRO A 420 2.97 -9.74 27.36
N VAL A 421 2.00 -9.03 26.77
CA VAL A 421 1.76 -7.61 27.01
C VAL A 421 0.31 -7.34 27.42
N ASP A 422 0.11 -6.81 28.63
CA ASP A 422 -1.17 -6.32 29.13
C ASP A 422 -1.26 -4.80 28.91
N ILE A 423 -2.15 -4.34 28.01
CA ILE A 423 -2.32 -2.92 27.71
C ILE A 423 -3.56 -2.37 28.41
N ARG A 424 -3.36 -1.52 29.41
CA ARG A 424 -4.43 -0.95 30.25
C ARG A 424 -4.80 0.44 29.80
N ILE A 425 -5.98 0.55 29.17
CA ILE A 425 -6.45 1.79 28.56
C ILE A 425 -7.78 2.21 29.21
N PRO A 426 -7.79 3.24 30.08
CA PRO A 426 -9.03 3.68 30.73
C PRO A 426 -10.03 4.24 29.73
N LYS A 427 -11.33 3.97 29.96
CA LYS A 427 -12.43 4.50 29.14
C LYS A 427 -12.52 6.02 29.29
N GLY A 428 -12.89 6.71 28.22
CA GLY A 428 -13.09 8.17 28.22
C GLY A 428 -11.80 8.97 28.10
N THR A 429 -10.65 8.32 27.90
CA THR A 429 -9.38 8.96 27.57
C THR A 429 -9.28 9.24 26.07
N ILE A 430 -8.34 10.09 25.65
CA ILE A 430 -8.06 10.34 24.23
C ILE A 430 -7.64 9.05 23.48
N LEU A 431 -7.19 8.00 24.18
CA LEU A 431 -6.82 6.69 23.63
C LEU A 431 -7.92 5.63 23.68
N ARG A 432 -9.06 5.97 24.29
CA ARG A 432 -10.28 5.15 24.33
C ARG A 432 -11.50 6.07 24.43
N PRO A 433 -11.72 6.88 23.38
CA PRO A 433 -12.81 7.84 23.36
C PRO A 433 -14.16 7.11 23.28
N ASN A 434 -15.23 7.85 23.51
CA ASN A 434 -16.56 7.36 23.18
C ASN A 434 -16.71 7.12 21.65
N PRO A 435 -17.66 6.29 21.20
CA PRO A 435 -17.84 5.96 19.78
C PRO A 435 -18.26 7.14 18.88
N ASN A 436 -18.66 8.26 19.45
CA ASN A 436 -19.14 9.43 18.70
C ASN A 436 -18.04 10.48 18.48
N ALA A 437 -16.89 10.37 19.15
CA ALA A 437 -15.80 11.34 19.03
C ALA A 437 -15.18 11.31 17.63
N ALA A 438 -14.79 12.48 17.12
CA ALA A 438 -13.99 12.61 15.90
C ALA A 438 -12.60 11.97 16.06
N ILE A 439 -12.13 11.26 15.04
CA ILE A 439 -10.90 10.46 15.06
C ILE A 439 -9.99 10.67 13.84
N CYS A 440 -10.32 11.58 12.92
CA CYS A 440 -9.57 11.73 11.67
C CYS A 440 -8.10 12.14 11.89
N GLY A 441 -7.77 12.73 13.04
CA GLY A 441 -6.40 13.05 13.44
C GLY A 441 -5.68 11.95 14.24
N SER A 442 -6.17 10.71 14.20
CA SER A 442 -5.53 9.55 14.82
C SER A 442 -4.15 9.20 14.24
N THR A 443 -3.81 9.63 13.01
CA THR A 443 -2.46 9.44 12.45
C THR A 443 -1.40 10.33 13.13
N PRO A 444 -1.61 11.65 13.31
CA PRO A 444 -0.80 12.43 14.26
C PRO A 444 -0.83 11.89 15.69
N GLY A 445 -1.97 11.35 16.13
CA GLY A 445 -2.11 10.74 17.46
C GLY A 445 -1.22 9.52 17.66
N SER A 446 -1.19 8.59 16.70
CA SER A 446 -0.35 7.39 16.75
C SER A 446 1.13 7.73 16.79
N GLN A 447 1.56 8.73 16.03
CA GLN A 447 2.92 9.26 16.05
C GLN A 447 3.33 9.73 17.45
N ARG A 448 2.45 10.43 18.16
CA ARG A 448 2.71 10.88 19.55
C ARG A 448 2.80 9.73 20.54
N ILE A 449 1.93 8.73 20.43
CA ILE A 449 1.97 7.55 21.30
C ILE A 449 3.28 6.77 21.10
N ILE A 450 3.71 6.59 19.85
CA ILE A 450 4.99 5.95 19.50
C ILE A 450 6.15 6.70 20.16
N ASP A 451 6.23 8.02 19.99
CA ASP A 451 7.27 8.84 20.61
C ASP A 451 7.29 8.72 22.13
N VAL A 452 6.13 8.63 22.79
CA VAL A 452 6.03 8.48 24.25
C VAL A 452 6.50 7.09 24.71
N ILE A 453 6.12 6.03 24.00
CA ILE A 453 6.59 4.67 24.33
C ILE A 453 8.10 4.57 24.13
N LEU A 454 8.63 5.06 23.01
CA LEU A 454 10.08 5.07 22.74
C LEU A 454 10.84 5.92 23.77
N ARG A 455 10.25 7.02 24.24
CA ARG A 455 10.78 7.83 25.34
C ARG A 455 10.87 7.04 26.64
N ALA A 456 9.83 6.27 26.98
CA ALA A 456 9.81 5.47 28.21
C ALA A 456 10.95 4.45 28.22
N TYR A 457 11.21 3.81 27.07
CA TYR A 457 12.35 2.92 26.89
C TYR A 457 13.71 3.62 26.86
N GLY A 458 13.76 4.93 26.62
CA GLY A 458 15.00 5.70 26.60
C GLY A 458 16.01 5.23 25.55
N ARG A 459 15.55 4.75 24.39
CA ARG A 459 16.43 4.20 23.33
C ARG A 459 16.70 5.15 22.17
N VAL A 460 15.75 6.02 21.86
CA VAL A 460 15.83 6.96 20.74
C VAL A 460 15.30 8.32 21.15
N ALA A 461 15.88 9.40 20.63
CA ALA A 461 15.33 10.74 20.75
C ALA A 461 14.06 10.87 19.90
N ALA A 462 13.28 11.93 20.17
CA ALA A 462 12.01 12.13 19.51
C ALA A 462 12.12 12.20 17.99
N PHE A 463 11.13 11.63 17.32
CA PHE A 463 10.86 11.93 15.92
C PHE A 463 9.97 13.17 15.84
N GLN A 464 9.65 13.58 14.60
CA GLN A 464 8.72 14.69 14.38
C GLN A 464 7.36 14.52 15.07
N GLY A 465 6.88 13.28 15.22
CA GLY A 465 5.67 12.96 16.00
C GLY A 465 4.37 13.59 15.48
N CYS A 466 4.24 13.83 14.17
CA CYS A 466 3.22 14.75 13.64
C CYS A 466 2.51 14.32 12.35
N ALA A 467 3.14 13.52 11.47
CA ALA A 467 2.65 13.17 10.12
C ALA A 467 2.48 14.34 9.11
N ASN A 468 2.18 15.56 9.58
CA ASN A 468 1.85 16.75 8.77
C ASN A 468 0.85 16.41 7.65
N SER A 469 -0.33 15.92 8.04
CA SER A 469 -1.36 15.51 7.08
C SER A 469 -1.95 16.74 6.42
N PHE A 470 -1.63 16.94 5.15
CA PHE A 470 -1.89 18.17 4.41
C PHE A 470 -2.61 17.85 3.11
N GLY A 471 -3.56 18.68 2.69
CA GLY A 471 -4.21 18.47 1.41
C GLY A 471 -5.07 19.63 0.98
N TRP A 472 -5.63 19.49 -0.21
CA TRP A 472 -6.47 20.49 -0.82
C TRP A 472 -7.45 19.90 -1.82
N GLY A 473 -8.43 20.69 -2.23
CA GLY A 473 -9.40 20.30 -3.25
C GLY A 473 -10.48 21.34 -3.47
N MET A 474 -11.52 20.94 -4.19
CA MET A 474 -12.68 21.77 -4.47
C MET A 474 -13.96 20.94 -4.58
N GLY A 475 -15.11 21.62 -4.54
CA GLY A 475 -16.44 21.01 -4.59
C GLY A 475 -16.93 20.51 -3.24
N GLY A 476 -18.02 19.75 -3.28
CA GLY A 476 -18.83 19.36 -2.13
C GLY A 476 -19.95 20.35 -1.84
N ARG A 477 -20.56 20.23 -0.66
CA ARG A 477 -21.67 21.08 -0.23
C ARG A 477 -21.20 22.50 0.06
N ASP A 478 -21.81 23.46 -0.62
CA ASP A 478 -21.64 24.87 -0.31
C ASP A 478 -22.38 25.22 1.00
N PRO A 479 -21.70 25.78 2.02
CA PRO A 479 -22.32 26.07 3.30
C PRO A 479 -23.43 27.13 3.25
N ALA A 480 -23.38 28.06 2.29
CA ALA A 480 -24.32 29.18 2.21
C ALA A 480 -25.59 28.81 1.42
N THR A 481 -25.44 28.04 0.34
CA THR A 481 -26.52 27.69 -0.59
C THR A 481 -27.03 26.26 -0.38
N GLY A 482 -26.27 25.40 0.30
CA GLY A 482 -26.58 23.99 0.49
C GLY A 482 -26.43 23.13 -0.78
N LYS A 483 -26.06 23.74 -1.92
CA LYS A 483 -25.88 23.06 -3.21
C LYS A 483 -24.61 22.21 -3.19
N ILE A 484 -24.69 20.98 -3.68
CA ILE A 484 -23.53 20.10 -3.84
C ILE A 484 -22.95 20.31 -5.23
N VAL A 485 -21.66 20.62 -5.28
CA VAL A 485 -20.91 20.77 -6.54
C VAL A 485 -19.95 19.58 -6.69
N PRO A 486 -19.86 18.95 -7.89
CA PRO A 486 -18.84 17.95 -8.16
C PRO A 486 -17.44 18.49 -7.86
N GLY A 487 -16.57 17.62 -7.38
CA GLY A 487 -15.31 18.05 -6.80
C GLY A 487 -14.21 17.02 -6.96
N TRP A 488 -13.08 17.36 -6.35
CA TRP A 488 -11.94 16.48 -6.24
C TRP A 488 -11.07 16.94 -5.07
N ASN A 489 -10.16 16.08 -4.66
CA ASN A 489 -9.18 16.37 -3.63
C ASN A 489 -7.86 15.66 -3.91
N TYR A 490 -6.83 16.15 -3.23
CA TYR A 490 -5.49 15.60 -3.11
C TYR A 490 -5.04 15.77 -1.66
N GLY A 491 -4.25 14.83 -1.17
CA GLY A 491 -3.67 14.91 0.15
C GLY A 491 -2.34 14.19 0.20
N ASP A 492 -1.59 14.59 1.22
CA ASP A 492 -0.18 14.33 1.39
C ASP A 492 0.11 14.19 2.88
N SER A 493 1.19 13.48 3.18
CA SER A 493 1.82 13.50 4.50
C SER A 493 3.21 14.07 4.28
N LEU A 494 3.66 15.05 5.05
CA LEU A 494 4.99 15.61 4.85
C LEU A 494 6.02 14.96 5.78
N GLY A 495 7.04 14.37 5.16
CA GLY A 495 8.23 13.86 5.84
C GLY A 495 8.99 14.96 6.57
N CYS A 496 9.82 14.56 7.52
CA CYS A 496 10.46 15.47 8.48
C CYS A 496 11.76 14.87 9.02
N GLY A 497 12.44 15.56 9.94
CA GLY A 497 13.58 15.01 10.66
C GLY A 497 13.23 13.76 11.44
N THR A 498 14.03 12.70 11.30
CA THR A 498 13.89 11.50 12.12
C THR A 498 14.59 11.63 13.46
N GLY A 499 14.17 10.80 14.42
CA GLY A 499 14.84 10.65 15.70
C GLY A 499 16.26 10.09 15.54
N VAL A 500 17.02 10.23 16.62
CA VAL A 500 18.43 9.88 16.69
C VAL A 500 18.65 8.78 17.73
N GLY A 501 19.55 7.83 17.43
CA GLY A 501 19.91 6.74 18.33
C GLY A 501 21.37 6.77 18.78
N PRO A 502 21.83 5.73 19.49
CA PRO A 502 23.16 5.72 20.10
C PRO A 502 24.32 5.65 19.10
N THR A 503 24.06 5.33 17.83
CA THR A 503 25.12 5.09 16.83
C THR A 503 24.86 5.72 15.46
N TRP A 504 23.79 6.49 15.26
CA TRP A 504 23.42 7.07 13.96
C TRP A 504 22.87 8.49 14.08
N HIS A 505 23.03 9.28 13.02
CA HIS A 505 22.36 10.58 12.84
C HIS A 505 20.93 10.39 12.35
N GLY A 506 20.04 11.32 12.69
CA GLY A 506 18.70 11.35 12.12
C GLY A 506 18.72 11.78 10.64
N GLU A 507 17.88 11.14 9.83
CA GLU A 507 17.72 11.42 8.41
C GLU A 507 16.83 12.65 8.19
N HIS A 508 17.13 13.42 7.15
CA HIS A 508 16.39 14.64 6.83
C HIS A 508 15.13 14.32 6.01
N VAL A 509 14.06 15.12 6.19
CA VAL A 509 12.86 15.12 5.30
C VAL A 509 12.30 13.70 5.02
N THR A 510 12.29 12.85 6.03
CA THR A 510 11.97 11.43 5.89
C THR A 510 10.62 11.09 6.53
N GLN A 511 9.91 10.20 5.84
CA GLN A 511 8.69 9.59 6.32
C GLN A 511 9.02 8.50 7.34
N CYS A 512 8.35 8.54 8.49
CA CYS A 512 8.64 7.63 9.60
C CYS A 512 7.37 7.20 10.32
N HIS A 513 7.46 6.07 11.04
CA HIS A 513 6.36 5.50 11.81
C HIS A 513 5.09 5.30 10.96
N SER A 514 3.99 5.95 11.34
CA SER A 514 2.67 5.79 10.71
C SER A 514 2.53 6.47 9.34
N THR A 515 3.59 7.11 8.82
CA THR A 515 3.57 7.76 7.49
C THR A 515 4.57 7.17 6.51
N ASN A 516 4.83 5.86 6.54
CA ASN A 516 5.74 5.16 5.61
C ASN A 516 5.24 5.16 4.14
N THR A 517 5.16 6.34 3.54
CA THR A 517 4.66 6.61 2.19
C THR A 517 5.80 7.13 1.31
N LYS A 518 5.69 6.90 0.00
CA LYS A 518 6.58 7.51 -0.97
C LYS A 518 6.08 8.92 -1.28
N ASN A 519 6.96 9.91 -1.32
CA ASN A 519 6.60 11.28 -1.68
C ASN A 519 6.16 11.35 -3.15
N THR A 520 5.14 12.16 -3.46
CA THR A 520 4.69 12.41 -4.83
C THR A 520 5.58 13.46 -5.49
N ASP A 521 6.00 13.19 -6.73
CA ASP A 521 6.80 14.13 -7.51
C ASP A 521 6.05 15.46 -7.73
N PRO A 522 6.69 16.62 -7.55
CA PRO A 522 6.07 17.93 -7.77
C PRO A 522 5.36 18.06 -9.12
N GLU A 523 5.99 17.58 -10.20
CA GLU A 523 5.41 17.64 -11.55
C GLU A 523 4.10 16.86 -11.67
N VAL A 524 3.99 15.72 -10.97
CA VAL A 524 2.75 14.93 -10.95
C VAL A 524 1.65 15.69 -10.21
N ILE A 525 1.99 16.37 -9.12
CA ILE A 525 1.05 17.18 -8.35
C ILE A 525 0.52 18.35 -9.20
N GLU A 526 1.42 19.09 -9.84
CA GLU A 526 1.07 20.26 -10.68
C GLU A 526 0.30 19.87 -11.94
N LYS A 527 0.58 18.68 -12.51
CA LYS A 527 -0.17 18.15 -13.65
C LYS A 527 -1.59 17.74 -13.26
N ARG A 528 -1.77 17.17 -12.06
CA ARG A 528 -3.05 16.60 -11.61
C ARG A 528 -3.93 17.58 -10.85
N THR A 529 -3.34 18.64 -10.29
CA THR A 529 -4.04 19.59 -9.44
C THR A 529 -3.64 21.03 -9.79
N PRO A 530 -4.54 22.01 -9.71
CA PRO A 530 -4.29 23.39 -10.10
C PRO A 530 -3.53 24.15 -9.00
N VAL A 531 -2.32 23.69 -8.72
CA VAL A 531 -1.36 24.29 -7.79
C VAL A 531 0.02 24.38 -8.44
N VAL A 532 0.92 25.14 -7.84
CA VAL A 532 2.36 25.13 -8.15
C VAL A 532 3.13 24.79 -6.86
N VAL A 533 4.05 23.83 -6.94
CA VAL A 533 4.96 23.49 -5.85
C VAL A 533 6.15 24.45 -5.91
N ARG A 534 6.02 25.60 -5.23
CA ARG A 534 7.07 26.65 -5.24
C ARG A 534 8.36 26.22 -4.55
N LYS A 535 8.23 25.40 -3.51
CA LYS A 535 9.38 24.93 -2.73
C LYS A 535 9.12 23.57 -2.13
N TYR A 536 10.13 22.71 -2.22
CA TYR A 536 10.23 21.50 -1.44
C TYR A 536 11.70 21.25 -1.09
N ALA A 537 12.08 21.54 0.15
CA ALA A 537 13.49 21.55 0.56
C ALA A 537 13.66 21.17 2.02
N THR A 538 14.88 20.79 2.41
CA THR A 538 15.24 20.61 3.81
C THR A 538 15.16 21.93 4.57
N ASN A 539 14.47 21.92 5.71
CA ASN A 539 14.43 23.00 6.69
C ASN A 539 15.67 22.94 7.56
N ARG A 540 16.79 23.46 7.05
CA ARG A 540 18.11 23.28 7.67
C ARG A 540 18.18 23.81 9.10
N SER A 541 19.00 23.16 9.91
CA SER A 541 19.29 23.56 11.31
C SER A 541 18.07 23.48 12.23
N THR A 542 17.16 22.53 11.97
CA THR A 542 16.00 22.25 12.82
C THR A 542 16.18 21.02 13.69
N GLY A 543 17.02 20.07 13.28
CA GLY A 543 17.35 18.88 14.04
C GLY A 543 18.10 19.20 15.35
N GLY A 544 17.75 18.47 16.41
CA GLY A 544 18.42 18.59 17.72
C GLY A 544 19.92 18.28 17.62
N ARG A 545 20.75 19.03 18.37
CA ARG A 545 22.21 18.90 18.32
C ARG A 545 22.72 17.99 19.43
N GLY A 546 23.64 17.10 19.11
CA GLY A 546 24.24 16.17 20.08
C GLY A 546 25.45 15.45 19.47
N LYS A 547 25.94 14.40 20.14
CA LYS A 547 26.97 13.51 19.56
C LYS A 547 26.54 13.00 18.19
N PHE A 548 25.27 12.62 18.10
CA PHE A 548 24.57 12.42 16.84
C PHE A 548 23.46 13.47 16.72
N ASN A 549 23.47 14.22 15.64
CA ASN A 549 22.42 15.19 15.32
C ASN A 549 21.13 14.50 14.87
N GLY A 550 19.99 15.06 15.28
CA GLY A 550 18.68 14.73 14.72
C GLY A 550 18.53 15.22 13.28
N GLY A 551 17.56 14.65 12.57
CA GLY A 551 17.27 15.04 11.20
C GLY A 551 16.64 16.44 11.12
N ASP A 552 16.92 17.16 10.04
CA ASP A 552 16.26 18.41 9.71
C ASP A 552 14.89 18.15 9.08
N GLY A 553 13.92 19.01 9.42
CA GLY A 553 12.57 19.02 8.85
C GLY A 553 12.54 19.45 7.38
N CYS A 554 11.35 19.79 6.91
CA CYS A 554 11.00 20.11 5.54
C CYS A 554 10.34 21.49 5.45
N VAL A 555 10.65 22.24 4.39
CA VAL A 555 9.90 23.40 3.93
C VAL A 555 9.14 23.02 2.66
N ARG A 556 7.81 23.13 2.71
CA ARG A 556 6.91 22.91 1.57
C ARG A 556 6.08 24.16 1.31
N GLU A 557 6.07 24.66 0.08
CA GLU A 557 5.26 25.81 -0.35
C GLU A 557 4.39 25.41 -1.55
N ILE A 558 3.07 25.53 -1.39
CA ILE A 558 2.08 25.25 -2.44
C ILE A 558 1.32 26.53 -2.74
N GLU A 559 1.41 27.00 -3.98
CA GLU A 559 0.63 28.13 -4.49
C GLU A 559 -0.64 27.62 -5.17
N ALA A 560 -1.79 28.22 -4.84
CA ALA A 560 -3.04 27.90 -5.53
C ALA A 560 -3.10 28.62 -6.88
N ARG A 561 -3.49 27.92 -7.96
CA ARG A 561 -3.71 28.55 -9.29
C ARG A 561 -5.15 29.00 -9.52
N ARG A 562 -6.03 28.69 -8.58
CA ARG A 562 -7.46 29.04 -8.54
C ARG A 562 -7.93 28.94 -7.10
N GLU A 563 -9.17 29.35 -6.84
CA GLU A 563 -9.78 29.12 -5.53
C GLU A 563 -9.79 27.62 -5.17
N LEU A 564 -9.16 27.28 -4.03
CA LEU A 564 -9.06 25.93 -3.49
C LEU A 564 -9.21 25.93 -1.97
N ARG A 565 -9.79 24.87 -1.44
CA ARG A 565 -9.87 24.63 0.01
C ARG A 565 -8.65 23.82 0.43
N PHE A 566 -7.87 24.34 1.37
CA PHE A 566 -6.72 23.68 1.97
C PHE A 566 -7.04 23.22 3.39
N SER A 567 -6.43 22.11 3.80
CA SER A 567 -6.57 21.54 5.14
C SER A 567 -5.25 20.96 5.63
N ILE A 568 -4.94 21.17 6.91
CA ILE A 568 -3.79 20.58 7.57
C ILE A 568 -4.08 20.15 9.01
N LEU A 569 -3.72 18.90 9.33
CA LEU A 569 -3.58 18.39 10.69
C LEU A 569 -2.10 18.19 11.01
N SER A 570 -1.62 18.93 12.00
CA SER A 570 -0.25 18.82 12.50
C SER A 570 -0.14 19.26 13.97
N ASP A 571 0.87 18.75 14.65
CA ASP A 571 1.23 19.02 16.05
C ASP A 571 2.70 19.49 16.12
N ARG A 572 3.34 19.56 17.28
CA ARG A 572 4.74 20.02 17.46
C ARG A 572 4.97 21.44 16.98
N ARG A 573 4.00 22.30 17.25
CA ARG A 573 4.06 23.76 17.03
C ARG A 573 4.24 24.51 18.35
N VAL A 574 3.98 23.84 19.48
CA VAL A 574 4.19 24.36 20.84
C VAL A 574 5.33 23.61 21.53
N TYR A 575 5.23 22.28 21.62
CA TYR A 575 6.22 21.46 22.32
C TYR A 575 7.29 20.90 21.37
N LYS A 576 8.56 21.05 21.75
CA LYS A 576 9.72 20.67 20.93
C LYS A 576 10.02 19.16 20.96
N PRO A 577 10.41 18.53 19.84
CA PRO A 577 10.99 17.19 19.83
C PRO A 577 12.09 17.04 20.89
N TYR A 578 11.91 16.13 21.85
CA TYR A 578 12.85 15.96 22.95
C TYR A 578 14.16 15.32 22.47
N GLY A 579 15.29 15.79 23.02
CA GLY A 579 16.57 15.11 22.91
C GLY A 579 16.70 13.99 23.96
N LEU A 580 17.81 13.24 23.92
CA LEU A 580 18.07 12.13 24.82
C LEU A 580 19.53 12.14 25.30
N GLN A 581 19.79 11.71 26.54
CA GLN A 581 21.13 11.58 27.13
C GLN A 581 22.04 12.82 26.93
N GLY A 582 21.49 14.02 27.10
CA GLY A 582 22.22 15.29 26.95
C GLY A 582 22.19 15.87 25.53
N GLY A 583 21.59 15.20 24.55
CA GLY A 583 21.26 15.79 23.26
C GLY A 583 20.21 16.91 23.38
N GLY A 584 20.39 17.96 22.60
CA GLY A 584 19.46 19.09 22.52
C GLY A 584 18.16 18.75 21.79
N GLU A 585 17.13 19.56 22.05
CA GLU A 585 15.81 19.43 21.43
C GLU A 585 15.82 19.84 19.94
N GLY A 586 14.91 19.26 19.17
CA GLY A 586 14.58 19.74 17.83
C GLY A 586 13.77 21.04 17.86
N SER A 587 13.64 21.68 16.71
CA SER A 587 12.81 22.87 16.54
C SER A 587 11.32 22.52 16.53
N VAL A 588 10.47 23.53 16.79
CA VAL A 588 9.03 23.41 16.50
C VAL A 588 8.78 23.69 15.02
N GLY A 589 7.78 23.03 14.46
CA GLY A 589 7.31 23.36 13.13
C GLY A 589 6.62 24.73 13.11
N ARG A 590 6.39 25.27 11.91
CA ARG A 590 5.64 26.52 11.70
C ARG A 590 4.80 26.41 10.45
N LYS A 591 3.70 27.14 10.40
CA LYS A 591 2.83 27.19 9.22
C LYS A 591 2.42 28.60 8.93
N PHE A 592 2.48 28.97 7.67
CA PHE A 592 2.12 30.30 7.21
C PHE A 592 1.23 30.19 5.99
N VAL A 593 0.27 31.11 5.87
CA VAL A 593 -0.36 31.41 4.59
C VAL A 593 0.09 32.78 4.14
N PHE A 594 0.19 32.95 2.83
CA PHE A 594 0.47 34.21 2.17
C PHE A 594 -0.78 34.57 1.37
N LYS A 595 -1.54 35.54 1.87
CA LYS A 595 -2.83 35.96 1.29
C LYS A 595 -2.73 37.35 0.71
N TRP A 596 -3.54 37.67 -0.29
CA TRP A 596 -3.59 39.03 -0.81
C TRP A 596 -4.07 39.99 0.28
N ASN A 597 -3.45 41.16 0.37
CA ASN A 597 -4.01 42.30 1.07
C ASN A 597 -5.27 42.82 0.35
N GLU A 598 -6.00 43.73 1.00
CA GLU A 598 -7.31 44.20 0.53
C GLU A 598 -7.29 44.81 -0.89
N ASP A 599 -6.21 45.49 -1.26
CA ASP A 599 -6.02 46.11 -2.58
C ASP A 599 -5.33 45.17 -3.61
N HIS A 600 -5.05 43.92 -3.24
CA HIS A 600 -4.39 42.92 -4.08
C HIS A 600 -3.01 43.35 -4.65
N THR A 601 -2.26 44.15 -3.90
CA THR A 601 -0.92 44.62 -4.30
C THR A 601 0.22 43.79 -3.73
N ALA A 602 0.01 43.12 -2.59
CA ALA A 602 1.04 42.33 -1.91
C ALA A 602 0.46 41.12 -1.17
N LEU A 603 1.32 40.14 -0.92
CA LEU A 603 0.97 39.00 -0.07
C LEU A 603 1.36 39.25 1.39
N GLU A 604 0.38 39.14 2.29
CA GLU A 604 0.57 39.21 3.74
C GLU A 604 0.80 37.83 4.34
N LYS A 605 1.81 37.74 5.20
CA LYS A 605 2.18 36.50 5.87
C LYS A 605 1.41 36.33 7.18
N ILE A 606 0.62 35.27 7.28
CA ILE A 606 -0.24 34.97 8.43
C ILE A 606 0.14 33.62 9.03
N ASN A 607 0.35 33.55 10.34
CA ASN A 607 0.56 32.28 11.06
C ASN A 607 -0.79 31.60 11.33
N VAL A 608 -0.94 30.34 10.93
CA VAL A 608 -2.22 29.58 11.01
C VAL A 608 -2.22 28.49 12.08
N GLY A 609 -1.29 28.53 13.04
CA GLY A 609 -1.30 27.65 14.21
C GLY A 609 -0.97 26.18 13.90
N GLY A 610 -1.54 25.25 14.69
CA GLY A 610 -1.32 23.79 14.62
C GLY A 610 -2.17 23.08 13.56
N LYS A 611 -3.43 23.46 13.45
CA LYS A 611 -4.42 22.90 12.53
C LYS A 611 -5.08 24.04 11.79
N ALA A 612 -5.40 23.86 10.51
CA ALA A 612 -6.07 24.92 9.75
C ALA A 612 -6.87 24.36 8.58
N ALA A 613 -8.08 24.88 8.39
CA ALA A 613 -8.88 24.71 7.19
C ALA A 613 -9.20 26.11 6.63
N LEU A 614 -8.84 26.36 5.37
CA LEU A 614 -8.96 27.70 4.79
C LEU A 614 -9.09 27.65 3.27
N VAL A 615 -9.57 28.75 2.69
CA VAL A 615 -9.67 28.93 1.24
C VAL A 615 -8.53 29.83 0.77
N LEU A 616 -7.80 29.39 -0.25
CA LEU A 616 -6.78 30.17 -0.92
C LEU A 616 -7.23 30.53 -2.34
N GLN A 617 -7.06 31.80 -2.71
CA GLN A 617 -7.29 32.33 -4.05
C GLN A 617 -6.08 32.10 -4.96
N ALA A 618 -6.24 32.35 -6.25
CA ALA A 618 -5.11 32.27 -7.20
C ALA A 618 -3.94 33.18 -6.76
N GLY A 619 -2.73 32.63 -6.76
CA GLY A 619 -1.50 33.31 -6.34
C GLY A 619 -1.23 33.27 -4.83
N GLU A 620 -2.20 32.87 -3.99
CA GLU A 620 -1.98 32.71 -2.56
C GLU A 620 -1.26 31.39 -2.24
N ILE A 621 -0.46 31.37 -1.17
CA ILE A 621 0.50 30.29 -0.88
C ILE A 621 0.28 29.72 0.52
N MET A 622 0.29 28.39 0.64
CA MET A 622 0.41 27.67 1.91
C MET A 622 1.86 27.21 2.10
N GLN A 623 2.52 27.67 3.17
CA GLN A 623 3.85 27.23 3.57
C GLN A 623 3.79 26.37 4.84
N ILE A 624 4.43 25.20 4.79
CA ILE A 624 4.56 24.28 5.91
C ILE A 624 6.04 24.05 6.18
N ASN A 625 6.47 24.42 7.38
CA ASN A 625 7.78 24.09 7.93
C ASN A 625 7.57 23.01 8.99
N THR A 626 8.03 21.80 8.71
CA THR A 626 7.95 20.68 9.66
C THR A 626 9.06 20.80 10.73
N PRO A 627 8.86 20.22 11.93
CA PRO A 627 9.74 20.41 13.10
C PRO A 627 11.16 19.87 12.95
#